data_AF-A0A0L7RIX5-F1
#
_entry.id   AF-A0A0L7RIX5-F1
#
_cell.length_a   1.000
_cell.length_b   1.000
_cell.length_c   1.000
_cell.angle_alpha   90.00
_cell.angle_beta   90.00
_cell.angle_gamma   90.00
#
_symmetry.space_group_name_H-M   'P 1'
#
loop_
_entity.id
_entity.type
_entity.pdbx_description
1 polymer ?
#
loop_
_entity_poly.entity_id
_entity_poly.type
_entity_poly.pdbx_seq_one_letter_code
_entity_poly.pdbx_strand_id
1 'polypeptide(L)'
;MAPTVAVIFLASLTILAFTPYNVESTNKYYASARVESCSGCRLSQLPDLKQFIFEDLPNYNNVEFKHIQGAVPKLLLFNENEEEVERIPLSSLTREECNNLLISKSFTKKTGKDEM
;
A
#
# COMPACT_ATOMS: atom_id res chain seq x y z
N MET A 1 -36.67 60.73 14.65
CA MET A 1 -35.85 60.39 13.47
C MET A 1 -35.13 59.10 13.82
N ALA A 2 -35.60 57.97 13.29
CA ALA A 2 -35.09 56.63 13.55
C ALA A 2 -33.88 56.33 12.63
N PRO A 3 -33.24 55.14 12.66
CA PRO A 3 -32.76 54.29 13.78
C PRO A 3 -31.33 53.74 13.48
N THR A 4 -30.74 52.91 14.36
CA THR A 4 -30.38 51.50 14.05
C THR A 4 -29.67 50.79 15.22
N VAL A 5 -30.36 49.75 15.72
CA VAL A 5 -29.90 48.36 15.94
C VAL A 5 -28.76 48.16 16.96
N ALA A 6 -29.12 47.94 18.22
CA ALA A 6 -29.34 46.62 18.83
C ALA A 6 -28.03 45.87 19.09
N VAL A 7 -27.39 46.28 20.18
CA VAL A 7 -26.35 45.51 20.83
C VAL A 7 -27.02 44.75 21.98
N ILE A 8 -26.60 43.50 22.17
CA ILE A 8 -26.51 42.76 23.44
C ILE A 8 -27.43 41.52 23.59
N PHE A 9 -26.81 40.38 23.24
CA PHE A 9 -26.71 39.12 23.99
C PHE A 9 -27.60 37.89 23.65
N LEU A 10 -26.86 36.80 23.31
CA LEU A 10 -27.08 35.37 23.62
C LEU A 10 -27.86 34.49 22.63
N ALA A 11 -27.14 33.93 21.66
CA ALA A 11 -27.11 32.48 21.42
C ALA A 11 -25.81 32.14 20.68
N SER A 12 -24.92 31.42 21.35
CA SER A 12 -23.64 30.91 20.86
C SER A 12 -23.86 29.93 19.70
N LEU A 13 -23.80 30.43 18.46
CA LEU A 13 -23.65 29.58 17.28
C LEU A 13 -22.16 29.46 16.99
N THR A 14 -21.48 28.58 17.73
CA THR A 14 -20.14 28.11 17.36
C THR A 14 -20.29 27.34 16.05
N ILE A 15 -20.02 28.00 14.93
CA ILE A 15 -19.85 27.35 13.65
C ILE A 15 -18.64 26.42 13.84
N LEU A 16 -18.90 25.14 14.10
CA LEU A 16 -17.88 24.11 13.94
C LEU A 16 -17.41 24.25 12.50
N ALA A 17 -16.18 24.74 12.34
CA ALA A 17 -15.50 24.74 11.06
C ALA A 17 -15.42 23.29 10.60
N PHE A 18 -16.35 22.89 9.73
CA PHE A 18 -16.30 21.63 9.03
C PHE A 18 -15.16 21.79 8.03
N THR A 19 -13.93 21.54 8.48
CA THR A 19 -12.79 21.43 7.57
C THR A 19 -13.12 20.31 6.59
N PRO A 20 -13.08 20.54 5.27
CA PRO A 20 -13.15 19.42 4.35
C PRO A 20 -12.00 18.47 4.70
N TYR A 21 -12.35 17.25 5.12
CA TYR A 21 -11.39 16.16 5.19
C TYR A 21 -10.79 16.04 3.79
N ASN A 22 -9.51 16.38 3.65
CA ASN A 22 -8.80 16.18 2.39
C ASN A 22 -8.88 14.69 2.07
N VAL A 23 -9.58 14.35 0.99
CA VAL A 23 -9.48 13.02 0.37
C VAL A 23 -8.02 12.91 -0.07
N GLU A 24 -7.24 12.11 0.67
CA GLU A 24 -5.90 11.69 0.27
C GLU A 24 -6.06 10.97 -1.07
N SER A 25 -5.85 11.72 -2.16
CA SER A 25 -5.77 11.15 -3.48
C SER A 25 -4.51 10.30 -3.45
N THR A 26 -4.68 8.99 -3.29
CA THR A 26 -3.58 8.03 -3.40
C THR A 26 -3.13 8.06 -4.85
N ASN A 27 -2.27 9.03 -5.18
CA ASN A 27 -1.58 9.06 -6.44
C ASN A 27 -0.71 7.80 -6.45
N LYS A 28 -1.18 6.79 -7.17
CA LYS A 28 -0.59 5.45 -7.17
C LYS A 28 0.73 5.53 -7.95
N TYR A 29 1.79 5.96 -7.26
CA TYR A 29 3.10 6.16 -7.84
C TYR A 29 3.69 4.87 -8.45
N TYR A 30 3.34 3.72 -7.88
CA TYR A 30 3.72 2.40 -8.41
C TYR A 30 2.54 1.71 -9.08
N ALA A 31 2.70 1.34 -10.35
CA ALA A 31 1.67 0.63 -11.10
C ALA A 31 1.65 -0.86 -10.75
N SER A 32 2.82 -1.49 -10.70
CA SER A 32 2.99 -2.93 -10.47
C SER A 32 4.24 -3.25 -9.62
N ALA A 33 4.32 -4.47 -9.11
CA ALA A 33 5.48 -4.97 -8.39
C ALA A 33 5.83 -6.40 -8.79
N ARG A 34 7.12 -6.76 -8.71
CA ARG A 34 7.62 -8.11 -8.96
C ARG A 34 8.52 -8.55 -7.83
N VAL A 35 8.27 -9.71 -7.26
CA VAL A 35 9.23 -10.37 -6.36
C VAL A 35 10.09 -11.32 -7.17
N GLU A 36 11.40 -11.14 -7.11
CA GLU A 36 12.37 -12.04 -7.74
C GLU A 36 13.14 -12.81 -6.67
N SER A 37 13.13 -14.13 -6.76
CA SER A 37 13.93 -15.00 -5.86
C SER A 37 14.22 -16.35 -6.52
N CYS A 38 15.27 -17.02 -6.04
CA CYS A 38 15.50 -18.43 -6.33
C CYS A 38 14.49 -19.27 -5.55
N SER A 39 13.70 -20.12 -6.22
CA SER A 39 12.65 -20.95 -5.60
C SER A 39 13.23 -22.18 -4.89
N GLY A 40 14.53 -22.45 -5.07
CA GLY A 40 15.27 -23.54 -4.45
C GLY A 40 15.89 -23.19 -3.10
N CYS A 41 17.17 -23.53 -2.94
CA CYS A 41 17.91 -23.61 -1.67
C CYS A 41 17.83 -22.36 -0.76
N ARG A 42 17.74 -21.15 -1.32
CA ARG A 42 17.64 -19.92 -0.52
C ARG A 42 16.28 -19.76 0.15
N LEU A 43 15.20 -20.08 -0.56
CA LEU A 43 13.85 -19.88 -0.04
C LEU A 43 13.49 -20.90 1.04
N SER A 44 14.11 -22.09 1.04
CA SER A 44 13.98 -23.05 2.14
C SER A 44 14.59 -22.56 3.45
N GLN A 45 15.54 -21.62 3.41
CA GLN A 45 16.18 -21.04 4.60
C GLN A 45 15.44 -19.79 5.11
N LEU A 46 14.45 -19.30 4.36
CA LEU A 46 13.69 -18.08 4.66
C LEU A 46 12.19 -18.41 4.75
N PRO A 47 11.73 -19.04 5.85
CA PRO A 47 10.37 -19.57 5.96
C PRO A 47 9.31 -18.47 5.86
N ASP A 48 9.54 -17.32 6.49
CA ASP A 48 8.63 -16.17 6.45
C ASP A 48 8.44 -15.64 5.03
N LEU A 49 9.55 -15.48 4.30
CA LEU A 49 9.52 -15.01 2.93
C LEU A 49 8.87 -16.04 1.99
N LYS A 50 9.10 -17.34 2.24
CA LYS A 50 8.46 -18.42 1.50
C LYS A 50 6.94 -18.38 1.67
N GLN A 51 6.46 -18.23 2.91
CA GLN A 51 5.04 -18.11 3.20
C GLN A 51 4.45 -16.86 2.54
N PHE A 52 5.11 -15.71 2.65
CA PHE A 52 4.69 -14.49 1.97
C PHE A 52 4.51 -14.72 0.46
N ILE A 53 5.51 -15.30 -0.23
CA ILE A 53 5.47 -15.52 -1.68
C ILE A 53 4.37 -16.48 -2.12
N PHE A 54 4.14 -17.58 -1.38
CA PHE A 54 3.22 -18.63 -1.83
C PHE A 54 1.82 -18.54 -1.24
N GLU A 55 1.65 -17.88 -0.09
CA GLU A 55 0.35 -17.79 0.59
C GLU A 55 -0.25 -16.39 0.47
N ASP A 56 0.54 -15.32 0.64
CA ASP A 56 0.01 -13.95 0.70
C ASP A 56 0.05 -13.22 -0.65
N LEU A 57 1.19 -13.27 -1.33
CA LEU A 57 1.46 -12.56 -2.58
C LEU A 57 0.45 -12.88 -3.69
N PRO A 58 -0.05 -14.13 -3.86
CA PRO A 58 -1.11 -14.42 -4.84
C PRO A 58 -2.40 -13.64 -4.58
N ASN A 59 -2.61 -13.15 -3.36
CA ASN A 59 -3.77 -12.36 -2.98
C ASN A 59 -3.60 -10.88 -3.29
N TYR A 60 -2.49 -10.40 -3.85
CA TYR A 60 -2.31 -8.99 -4.21
C TYR A 60 -2.60 -8.72 -5.70
N ASN A 61 -3.16 -7.54 -6.00
CA ASN A 61 -3.35 -7.07 -7.37
C ASN A 61 -2.06 -6.43 -7.90
N ASN A 62 -1.73 -6.70 -9.17
CA ASN A 62 -0.56 -6.12 -9.85
C ASN A 62 0.78 -6.43 -9.16
N VAL A 63 0.84 -7.56 -8.44
CA VAL A 63 2.07 -8.08 -7.84
C VAL A 63 2.29 -9.49 -8.37
N GLU A 64 3.48 -9.76 -8.89
CA GLU A 64 3.84 -11.07 -9.42
C GLU A 64 5.10 -11.64 -8.77
N PHE A 65 5.23 -12.97 -8.79
CA PHE A 65 6.46 -13.65 -8.38
C PHE A 65 7.16 -14.22 -9.61
N LYS A 66 8.44 -13.90 -9.75
CA LYS A 66 9.31 -14.42 -10.80
C LYS A 66 10.45 -15.23 -10.19
N HIS A 67 10.51 -16.49 -10.60
CA HIS A 67 11.61 -17.36 -10.24
C HIS A 67 12.87 -17.00 -11.05
N ILE A 68 13.96 -16.68 -10.37
CA ILE A 68 15.28 -16.46 -10.98
C ILE A 68 16.31 -17.34 -10.26
N GLN A 69 16.93 -18.27 -10.99
CA GLN A 69 17.93 -19.18 -10.43
C GLN A 69 19.11 -18.41 -9.82
N GLY A 70 19.46 -18.73 -8.57
CA GLY A 70 20.59 -18.11 -7.85
C GLY A 70 20.35 -16.68 -7.36
N ALA A 71 19.23 -16.05 -7.70
CA ALA A 71 18.94 -14.68 -7.29
C ALA A 71 18.75 -14.54 -5.78
N VAL A 72 19.18 -13.39 -5.27
CA VAL A 72 18.85 -12.93 -3.92
C VAL A 72 17.41 -12.40 -3.92
N PRO A 73 16.59 -12.74 -2.91
CA PRO A 73 15.22 -12.27 -2.84
C PRO A 73 15.10 -10.74 -2.76
N LYS A 74 14.33 -10.16 -3.68
CA LYS A 74 14.09 -8.72 -3.78
C LYS A 74 12.68 -8.41 -4.31
N LEU A 75 12.14 -7.28 -3.92
CA LEU A 75 10.95 -6.66 -4.50
C LEU A 75 11.40 -5.56 -5.47
N LEU A 76 10.84 -5.57 -6.66
CA LEU A 76 10.99 -4.53 -7.67
C LEU A 76 9.65 -3.83 -7.86
N LEU A 77 9.66 -2.50 -7.88
CA LEU A 77 8.48 -1.66 -8.03
C LEU A 77 8.57 -0.91 -9.36
N PHE A 78 7.48 -0.90 -10.12
CA PHE A 78 7.44 -0.34 -11.46
C PHE A 78 6.42 0.79 -11.57
N ASN A 79 6.69 1.77 -12.42
CA ASN A 79 5.73 2.80 -12.81
C ASN A 79 4.78 2.28 -13.93
N GLU A 80 3.91 3.17 -14.43
CA GLU A 80 2.96 2.86 -15.51
C GLU A 80 3.62 2.54 -16.86
N ASN A 81 4.88 2.95 -17.06
CA ASN A 81 5.66 2.67 -18.26
C ASN A 81 6.46 1.34 -18.14
N GLU A 82 6.21 0.53 -17.11
CA GLU A 82 6.95 -0.69 -16.79
C GLU A 82 8.44 -0.47 -16.47
N GLU A 83 8.83 0.75 -16.09
CA GLU A 83 10.20 1.08 -15.69
C GLU A 83 10.41 0.78 -14.20
N GLU A 84 11.51 0.12 -13.86
CA GLU A 84 11.89 -0.14 -12.47
C GLU A 84 12.24 1.18 -11.77
N VAL A 85 11.44 1.56 -10.78
CA VAL A 85 11.61 2.81 -10.02
C VAL A 85 12.32 2.55 -8.70
N GLU A 86 12.08 1.40 -8.07
CA GLU A 86 12.64 1.07 -6.77
C GLU A 86 12.89 -0.43 -6.63
N ARG A 87 13.95 -0.76 -5.90
CA ARG A 87 14.34 -2.13 -5.58
C ARG A 87 14.65 -2.27 -4.10
N ILE A 88 13.99 -3.23 -3.45
CA ILE A 88 14.07 -3.44 -2.01
C ILE A 88 14.49 -4.90 -1.73
N PRO A 89 15.58 -5.14 -0.96
CA PRO A 89 15.96 -6.50 -0.56
C PRO A 89 14.96 -7.06 0.46
N LEU A 90 14.56 -8.33 0.30
CA LEU A 90 13.58 -8.98 1.18
C LEU A 90 14.20 -9.98 2.18
N SER A 91 15.50 -10.25 2.07
CA SER A 91 16.15 -11.34 2.82
C SER A 91 16.17 -11.15 4.34
N SER A 92 16.01 -9.91 4.82
CA SER A 92 16.00 -9.56 6.24
C SER A 92 14.59 -9.24 6.78
N LEU A 93 13.57 -9.37 5.94
CA LEU A 93 12.20 -9.01 6.30
C LEU A 93 11.38 -10.24 6.66
N THR A 94 10.53 -10.07 7.66
CA THR A 94 9.50 -11.03 8.05
C THR A 94 8.32 -11.01 7.08
N ARG A 95 7.43 -11.99 7.21
CA ARG A 95 6.19 -12.10 6.42
C ARG A 95 5.31 -10.86 6.59
N GLU A 96 5.15 -10.40 7.83
CA GLU A 96 4.34 -9.23 8.16
C GLU A 96 4.94 -7.95 7.57
N GLU A 97 6.26 -7.75 7.70
CA GLU A 97 6.95 -6.61 7.11
C GLU A 97 6.82 -6.59 5.58
N CYS A 98 6.89 -7.74 4.92
CA CYS A 98 6.66 -7.83 3.47
C CYS A 98 5.23 -7.41 3.08
N ASN A 99 4.21 -7.88 3.82
CA ASN A 99 2.82 -7.48 3.59
C ASN A 99 2.60 -5.98 3.84
N ASN A 100 3.13 -5.46 4.95
CA ASN A 100 3.05 -4.05 5.32
C ASN A 100 3.74 -3.17 4.28
N LEU A 101 4.85 -3.64 3.71
CA LEU A 101 5.55 -2.93 2.65
C LEU A 101 4.66 -2.79 1.40
N LEU A 102 4.00 -3.85 0.94
CA LEU A 102 3.06 -3.75 -0.19
C LEU A 102 1.88 -2.81 0.12
N ILE A 103 1.31 -2.88 1.32
CA ILE A 103 0.20 -2.01 1.74
C ILE A 103 0.65 -0.54 1.77
N SER A 104 1.84 -0.26 2.32
CA SER A 104 2.40 1.10 2.38
C SER A 104 2.67 1.70 1.00
N LYS A 105 2.91 0.85 0.00
CA LYS A 105 3.11 1.22 -1.41
C LYS A 105 1.79 1.21 -2.20
N SER A 106 0.65 1.18 -1.51
CA SER A 106 -0.71 1.22 -2.07
C SER A 106 -1.09 0.02 -2.95
N PHE A 107 -0.49 -1.16 -2.72
CA PHE A 107 -0.96 -2.40 -3.32
C PHE A 107 -2.12 -2.96 -2.53
N THR A 108 -3.22 -3.25 -3.21
CA THR A 108 -4.43 -3.80 -2.61
C THR A 108 -4.47 -5.32 -2.77
N LYS A 109 -5.06 -5.98 -1.77
CA LYS A 109 -5.41 -7.38 -1.91
C LYS A 109 -6.59 -7.52 -2.88
N LYS A 110 -6.62 -8.61 -3.63
CA LYS A 110 -7.78 -9.11 -4.37
C LYS A 110 -8.88 -9.27 -3.34
N THR A 111 -9.87 -8.38 -3.38
CA THR A 111 -11.11 -8.64 -2.68
C THR A 111 -11.68 -9.91 -3.29
N GLY A 112 -11.87 -10.94 -2.46
CA GLY A 112 -12.77 -12.02 -2.80
C GLY A 112 -14.06 -11.37 -3.28
N LYS A 113 -14.59 -11.86 -4.39
CA LYS A 113 -15.89 -11.47 -4.90
C LYS A 113 -16.95 -11.92 -3.88
N ASP A 114 -17.04 -11.20 -2.77
CA ASP A 114 -17.98 -11.40 -1.67
C ASP A 114 -18.96 -10.23 -1.64
N GLU A 115 -19.61 -9.93 -2.77
CA GLU A 115 -20.93 -9.29 -2.79
C GLU A 115 -21.74 -9.97 -3.91
N MET A 116 -22.54 -10.94 -3.47
CA MET A 116 -23.70 -11.50 -4.17
C MET A 116 -24.92 -10.68 -3.83
#